data_AF-A0A8S2WIB1-F1
#
_entry.id   AF-A0A8S2WIB1-F1
#
_cell.length_a   1.000
_cell.length_b   1.000
_cell.length_c   1.000
_cell.angle_alpha   90.00
_cell.angle_beta   90.00
_cell.angle_gamma   90.00
#
_symmetry.space_group_name_H-M   'P 1'
#
loop_
_entity.id
_entity.type
_entity.pdbx_description
1 polymer ?
#
loop_
_entity_poly.entity_id
_entity_poly.type
_entity_poly.pdbx_seq_one_letter_code
_entity_poly.pdbx_strand_id
1 'polypeptide(L)' 'MTDFETGTIKSVKDKLPNILHKGCLFHFSQAVWRQIQSKGLTTKYKEDEFFRLNVKQLIAL' A
#
# COMPACT_ATOMS: atom_id res chain seq x y z
N MET A 1 -13.46 4.51 -3.12
CA MET A 1 -12.01 4.25 -2.92
C MET A 1 -11.89 3.40 -1.67
N THR A 2 -11.14 2.30 -1.71
CA THR A 2 -11.04 1.33 -0.58
C THR A 2 -9.59 0.95 -0.33
N ASP A 3 -9.34 0.18 0.73
CA ASP A 3 -8.04 -0.48 0.91
C ASP A 3 -7.87 -1.64 -0.09
N PHE A 4 -6.65 -2.17 -0.19
CA PHE A 4 -6.25 -3.19 -1.17
C PHE A 4 -6.58 -4.62 -0.72
N GLU A 5 -7.71 -4.82 -0.06
CA GLU A 5 -8.14 -6.14 0.39
C GLU A 5 -8.70 -6.96 -0.77
N THR A 6 -8.22 -8.19 -0.92
CA THR A 6 -8.64 -9.09 -2.00
C THR A 6 -10.15 -9.37 -1.97
N GLY A 7 -10.75 -9.47 -0.79
CA GLY A 7 -12.20 -9.66 -0.64
C GLY A 7 -12.97 -8.49 -1.24
N THR A 8 -12.65 -7.27 -0.82
CA THR A 8 -13.25 -6.04 -1.34
C THR A 8 -13.08 -5.89 -2.84
N ILE A 9 -11.87 -6.13 -3.37
CA ILE A 9 -11.60 -6.06 -4.82
C ILE A 9 -12.46 -7.07 -5.58
N LYS A 10 -12.57 -8.31 -5.09
CA LYS A 10 -13.38 -9.36 -5.73
C LYS A 10 -14.87 -9.02 -5.68
N SER A 11 -15.38 -8.59 -4.52
CA SER A 11 -16.79 -8.22 -4.36
C SER A 11 -17.18 -7.02 -5.22
N VAL A 12 -16.31 -6.02 -5.37
CA VAL A 12 -16.57 -4.88 -6.25
C VAL A 12 -16.60 -5.33 -7.72
N LYS A 13 -15.65 -6.19 -8.15
CA LYS A 13 -15.66 -6.75 -9.51
C LYS A 13 -16.92 -7.57 -9.81
N ASP A 14 -17.39 -8.35 -8.85
CA ASP A 14 -18.58 -9.19 -9.00
C ASP A 14 -19.89 -8.38 -9.02
N LYS A 15 -20.04 -7.44 -8.08
CA LYS A 15 -21.30 -6.68 -7.91
C LYS A 15 -21.39 -5.41 -8.76
N LEU A 16 -20.25 -4.86 -9.17
CA LEU A 16 -20.13 -3.59 -9.89
C LEU A 16 -19.16 -3.72 -11.08
N PRO A 17 -19.42 -4.63 -12.03
CA PRO A 17 -18.45 -5.03 -13.07
C PRO A 17 -18.04 -3.89 -14.01
N ASN A 18 -18.88 -2.87 -14.16
CA ASN A 18 -18.64 -1.73 -15.05
C ASN A 18 -17.98 -0.53 -14.35
N ILE A 19 -17.63 -0.66 -13.06
CA ILE A 19 -17.02 0.43 -12.28
C ILE A 19 -15.52 0.22 -12.19
N LEU A 20 -14.77 1.31 -12.39
CA LEU A 20 -13.35 1.34 -12.07
C LEU A 20 -13.17 1.40 -10.56
N HIS A 21 -12.81 0.26 -9.96
CA HIS A 21 -12.38 0.20 -8.57
C HIS A 21 -11.03 0.93 -8.40
N LYS A 22 -10.93 1.80 -7.40
CA LYS A 22 -9.70 2.51 -7.04
C LYS A 22 -9.31 2.20 -5.60
N GLY A 23 -8.07 1.77 -5.41
CA GLY A 23 -7.45 1.64 -4.10
C GLY A 23 -7.02 2.99 -3.52
N CYS A 24 -6.90 3.08 -2.19
CA CYS A 24 -6.44 4.26 -1.48
C CYS A 24 -4.93 4.23 -1.28
N LEU A 25 -4.19 5.07 -2.02
CA LEU A 25 -2.73 5.19 -1.88
C LEU A 25 -2.32 5.64 -0.47
N PHE A 26 -3.12 6.50 0.17
CA PHE A 26 -2.85 7.00 1.51
C PHE A 26 -2.87 5.86 2.55
N HIS A 27 -3.94 5.06 2.58
CA HIS A 27 -4.01 3.90 3.49
C HIS A 27 -2.97 2.84 3.16
N PHE A 28 -2.65 2.63 1.88
CA PHE A 28 -1.58 1.73 1.49
C PHE A 28 -0.21 2.18 2.01
N SER A 29 0.09 3.48 1.89
CA SER A 29 1.33 4.07 2.43
C SER A 29 1.43 3.88 3.94
N GLN A 30 0.32 4.05 4.66
CA GLN A 30 0.26 3.79 6.10
C GLN A 30 0.47 2.30 6.43
N ALA A 31 -0.12 1.39 5.66
CA ALA A 31 0.06 -0.06 5.85
C ALA A 31 1.53 -0.48 5.65
N VAL A 32 2.18 0.04 4.60
CA VAL A 32 3.62 -0.18 4.37
C VAL A 32 4.45 0.40 5.52
N TRP A 33 4.12 1.59 6.01
CA TRP A 33 4.81 2.18 7.16
C TRP A 33 4.72 1.31 8.42
N ARG A 34 3.52 0.79 8.74
CA ARG A 34 3.33 -0.12 9.88
C ARG A 34 4.17 -1.39 9.73
N GLN A 35 4.32 -1.92 8.50
CA GLN A 35 5.19 -3.08 8.22
C GLN A 35 6.68 -2.76 8.39
N ILE A 36 7.11 -1.55 8.02
CA ILE A 36 8.48 -1.09 8.26
C ILE A 36 8.75 -1.03 9.76
N GLN A 37 7.81 -0.50 10.54
CA GLN A 37 7.92 -0.44 11.99
C GLN A 37 7.93 -1.82 12.63
N SER A 38 6.98 -2.71 12.27
CA SER A 38 6.86 -4.05 12.87
C SER A 38 8.07 -4.94 12.60
N LYS A 39 8.78 -4.71 11.49
CA LYS A 39 10.00 -5.43 11.12
C LYS A 39 11.28 -4.80 11.67
N GLY A 40 11.19 -3.74 12.48
CA GLY A 40 12.36 -3.04 13.02
C GLY A 40 13.16 -2.25 11.97
N LEU A 41 12.57 -1.98 10.80
CA LEU A 41 13.24 -1.31 9.68
C LEU A 41 13.14 0.22 9.75
N THR A 42 12.62 0.77 10.84
CA THR A 42 12.42 2.22 11.01
C THR A 42 13.71 3.01 10.87
N THR A 43 14.80 2.58 11.51
CA THR A 43 16.10 3.26 11.42
C THR A 43 16.63 3.21 9.99
N LYS A 44 16.61 2.03 9.36
CA LYS A 44 17.01 1.86 7.96
C LYS A 44 16.21 2.77 7.02
N TYR A 45 14.89 2.85 7.18
CA TYR A 45 14.06 3.75 6.39
C TYR A 45 14.42 5.24 6.54
N LYS A 46 14.88 5.67 7.71
CA LYS A 46 15.24 7.07 7.96
C LYS A 46 16.62 7.42 7.40
N GLU A 47 17.57 6.50 7.55
CA GLU A 47 19.00 6.77 7.32
C GLU A 47 19.50 6.29 5.96
N ASP A 48 18.92 5.23 5.39
CA ASP A 48 19.28 4.69 4.08
C ASP A 48 18.36 5.26 2.99
N GLU A 49 18.89 6.21 2.22
CA GLU A 49 18.17 6.87 1.13
C GLU A 49 17.74 5.90 0.03
N PHE A 50 18.59 4.93 -0.31
CA PHE A 50 18.31 3.94 -1.35
C PHE A 50 17.15 3.03 -0.91
N PHE A 51 17.17 2.56 0.33
CA PHE A 51 16.08 1.78 0.90
C PHE A 51 14.78 2.59 0.94
N ARG A 52 14.84 3.86 1.37
CA ARG A 52 13.67 4.76 1.38
C ARG A 52 13.11 4.99 -0.02
N LEU A 53 13.96 5.17 -1.02
CA LEU A 53 13.54 5.34 -2.41
C LEU A 53 12.84 4.09 -2.95
N ASN A 54 13.39 2.90 -2.70
CA ASN A 54 12.78 1.64 -3.09
C ASN A 54 11.40 1.44 -2.45
N VAL A 55 11.25 1.79 -1.16
CA VAL A 55 9.94 1.74 -0.48
C VAL A 55 8.94 2.71 -1.13
N LYS A 56 9.36 3.92 -1.48
CA LYS A 56 8.49 4.89 -2.17
C LYS A 56 8.07 4.40 -3.56
N GLN A 57 8.99 3.77 -4.29
CA GLN A 57 8.69 3.15 -5.59
C GLN A 57 7.70 1.98 -5.44
N LEU A 58 7.85 1.15 -4.41
CA LEU A 58 6.90 0.07 -4.10
C LEU A 58 5.48 0.60 -3.84
N ILE A 59 5.36 1.73 -3.15
CA ILE A 59 4.07 2.37 -2.86
C ILE A 59 3.44 2.98 -4.12
N ALA A 60 4.25 3.41 -5.09
CA ALA A 60 3.81 4.09 -6.30
C ALA A 60 3.37 3.16 -7.45
N LEU A 61 3.60 1.85 -7.32
CA LEU A 61 3.17 0.80 -8.25
C LEU A 61 1.81 0.22 -7.84
#